data_AF-A0A5B0Q9E5-F1
#
_entry.id   AF-A0A5B0Q9E5-F1
#
_cell.length_a   1.000
_cell.length_b   1.000
_cell.length_c   1.000
_cell.angle_alpha   90.00
_cell.angle_beta   90.00
_cell.angle_gamma   90.00
#
_symmetry.space_group_name_H-M   'P 1'
#
loop_
_entity.id
_entity.type
_entity.pdbx_description
1 polymer ?
#
loop_
_entity_poly.entity_id
_entity_poly.type
_entity_poly.pdbx_seq_one_letter_code
_entity_poly.pdbx_strand_id
1 'polypeptide(L)'
;MTQRMAFADIRKSSLTTLLMIRACMQGLNRGLAPGLTSHGISRVYLVNSSMAAITRHQVRLSDGVTISLSLHPHPAPLLPGLVILLHGRLHNSTRGPCSELFPKISYSTLTYDARGMGESSGTTGWCNIEQEVEDLKEIISHIKSTFSPPLNQVIAIIGHSKGAAVGFRWASLKELHKDISQPHLYDQVDRPPLLISLSARYDTSDVGLSRFNQEQQAKLENDGKFVWLSYRAGRDFTERRDYVVTLEDVEKAKGVSLECVKDVRENSQVVLFHGRADGTVAVHHSHKLDQQLRDTNPSTSVDLVLVEGAKHNWDQDGEIEMLVEWIDTWIKRRAGRDSTRIPADKIIDHLGPQR
;
A
#
# COMPACT_ATOMS: atom_id res chain seq x y z
N MET A 1 33.67 53.35 24.67
CA MET A 1 32.60 53.80 25.58
C MET A 1 31.59 52.68 25.69
N THR A 2 31.59 52.06 26.84
CA THR A 2 30.78 50.93 27.31
C THR A 2 29.37 51.39 27.65
N GLN A 3 28.35 50.60 27.29
CA GLN A 3 27.10 50.59 28.05
C GLN A 3 26.61 49.15 28.25
N ARG A 4 26.31 48.88 29.52
CA ARG A 4 25.88 47.64 30.15
C ARG A 4 24.38 47.73 30.46
N MET A 5 23.80 46.55 30.73
CA MET A 5 22.56 46.25 31.49
C MET A 5 21.23 46.46 30.74
N ALA A 6 20.18 45.64 30.92
CA ALA A 6 19.84 44.77 32.05
C ALA A 6 19.03 43.52 31.63
N PHE A 7 19.14 42.48 32.46
CA PHE A 7 18.22 41.35 32.59
C PHE A 7 16.90 41.79 33.23
N ALA A 8 15.78 41.17 32.82
CA ALA A 8 14.61 40.97 33.67
C ALA A 8 13.83 39.71 33.25
N ASP A 9 13.84 38.72 34.13
CA ASP A 9 12.99 37.53 34.17
C ASP A 9 11.79 37.85 35.06
N ILE A 10 10.55 37.78 34.54
CA ILE A 10 9.33 37.66 35.36
C ILE A 10 8.36 36.70 34.66
N ARG A 11 8.23 35.53 35.29
CA ARG A 11 7.09 34.60 35.17
C ARG A 11 5.83 35.23 35.76
N LYS A 12 4.68 35.08 35.08
CA LYS A 12 3.38 34.61 35.61
C LYS A 12 2.20 35.03 34.71
N SER A 13 1.52 34.04 34.14
CA SER A 13 0.06 33.81 34.12
C SER A 13 -0.27 32.86 32.95
N SER A 14 -1.22 31.94 33.01
CA SER A 14 -2.05 31.37 34.08
C SER A 14 -2.70 30.12 33.46
N LEU A 15 -2.60 28.96 34.11
CA LEU A 15 -3.75 28.33 34.78
C LEU A 15 -5.07 28.45 34.02
N THR A 16 -5.24 27.66 32.94
CA THR A 16 -6.57 27.29 32.44
C THR A 16 -6.63 25.86 31.89
N THR A 17 -5.49 25.24 31.58
CA THR A 17 -5.48 23.89 30.96
C THR A 17 -5.41 22.72 31.96
N LEU A 18 -5.19 22.97 33.27
CA LEU A 18 -4.97 21.89 34.25
C LEU A 18 -6.18 21.54 35.14
N LEU A 19 -7.38 22.08 34.85
CA LEU A 19 -8.58 21.81 35.65
C LEU A 19 -9.64 20.93 34.96
N MET A 20 -9.46 20.51 33.70
CA MET A 20 -10.41 19.59 33.03
C MET A 20 -10.04 18.10 33.11
N ILE A 21 -8.81 17.76 33.51
CA ILE A 21 -8.36 16.34 33.53
C ILE A 21 -8.66 15.64 34.87
N ARG A 22 -9.13 16.37 35.89
CA ARG A 22 -9.42 15.80 37.22
C ARG A 22 -10.89 15.52 37.55
N ALA A 23 -11.81 15.79 36.62
CA ALA A 23 -13.26 15.61 36.85
C ALA A 23 -13.85 14.31 36.24
N CYS A 24 -13.07 13.48 35.54
CA CYS A 24 -13.57 12.25 34.91
C CYS A 24 -13.15 10.94 35.63
N MET A 25 -12.48 11.03 36.79
CA MET A 25 -11.91 9.87 37.50
C MET A 25 -12.42 9.73 38.95
N GLN A 26 -13.63 10.21 39.25
CA GLN A 26 -14.33 9.92 40.51
C GLN A 26 -15.81 9.76 40.26
N GLY A 27 -16.21 8.52 39.96
CA GLY A 27 -17.61 8.16 39.84
C GLY A 27 -17.75 6.79 39.23
N LEU A 28 -17.49 5.75 40.02
CA LEU A 28 -18.11 4.42 39.95
C LEU A 28 -17.35 3.48 40.88
N ASN A 29 -17.70 3.51 42.16
CA ASN A 29 -17.42 2.40 43.06
C ASN A 29 -18.45 2.42 44.20
N ARG A 30 -19.51 1.62 44.06
CA ARG A 30 -20.33 1.03 45.13
C ARG A 30 -21.43 0.15 44.52
N GLY A 31 -21.39 -1.15 44.82
CA GLY A 31 -22.52 -2.08 44.61
C GLY A 31 -22.11 -3.48 44.16
N LEU A 32 -21.75 -4.34 45.11
CA LEU A 32 -21.51 -5.78 44.94
C LEU A 32 -22.83 -6.57 44.83
N ALA A 33 -22.92 -7.52 43.89
CA ALA A 33 -23.36 -8.91 44.10
C ALA A 33 -23.07 -9.78 42.84
N PRO A 34 -22.84 -11.11 42.99
CA PRO A 34 -22.03 -11.90 42.04
C PRO A 34 -22.85 -12.83 41.13
N GLY A 35 -22.34 -13.10 39.93
CA GLY A 35 -22.82 -14.21 39.10
C GLY A 35 -22.22 -14.27 37.70
N LEU A 36 -21.63 -15.43 37.38
CA LEU A 36 -21.46 -16.02 36.04
C LEU A 36 -20.21 -15.65 35.21
N THR A 37 -19.26 -16.59 35.28
CA THR A 37 -18.53 -17.27 34.19
C THR A 37 -17.69 -16.47 33.18
N SER A 38 -16.38 -16.75 33.26
CA SER A 38 -15.33 -16.75 32.23
C SER A 38 -15.70 -16.33 30.81
N HIS A 39 -14.89 -15.46 30.18
CA HIS A 39 -14.17 -15.67 28.91
C HIS A 39 -13.30 -14.43 28.59
N GLY A 40 -12.08 -14.65 28.08
CA GLY A 40 -11.31 -13.68 27.28
C GLY A 40 -10.33 -12.76 28.01
N ILE A 41 -9.11 -13.25 28.31
CA ILE A 41 -8.00 -12.39 28.72
C ILE A 41 -7.41 -11.73 27.46
N SER A 42 -7.70 -10.45 27.23
CA SER A 42 -6.88 -9.59 26.36
C SER A 42 -5.67 -9.10 27.15
N ARG A 43 -4.46 -9.46 26.73
CA ARG A 43 -3.23 -8.85 27.25
C ARG A 43 -2.92 -7.59 26.44
N VAL A 44 -3.10 -6.44 27.08
CA VAL A 44 -2.61 -5.15 26.59
C VAL A 44 -1.17 -4.98 27.06
N TYR A 45 -0.22 -4.88 26.13
CA TYR A 45 1.14 -4.45 26.44
C TYR A 45 1.21 -2.94 26.29
N LEU A 46 1.42 -2.22 27.40
CA LEU A 46 1.64 -0.78 27.39
C LEU A 46 3.14 -0.51 27.13
N VAL A 47 3.45 -0.04 25.93
CA VAL A 47 4.73 0.60 25.61
C VAL A 47 4.46 2.08 25.38
N ASN A 48 5.22 2.95 26.06
CA ASN A 48 5.04 4.39 26.07
C ASN A 48 5.53 5.04 24.76
N SER A 49 4.57 5.50 23.96
CA SER A 49 4.54 6.54 22.91
C SER A 49 3.56 6.02 21.85
N SER A 50 2.50 6.79 21.59
CA SER A 50 1.27 6.31 20.95
C SER A 50 1.45 5.89 19.48
N MET A 51 2.04 4.73 19.23
CA MET A 51 1.81 4.01 17.99
C MET A 51 0.41 3.44 18.04
N ALA A 52 -0.44 3.81 17.09
CA ALA A 52 -1.75 3.22 16.99
C ALA A 52 -1.62 1.71 16.75
N ALA A 53 -2.45 0.92 17.42
CA ALA A 53 -2.40 -0.52 17.29
C ALA A 53 -2.82 -0.95 15.87
N ILE A 54 -2.03 -1.82 15.24
CA ILE A 54 -2.43 -2.51 14.01
C ILE A 54 -3.54 -3.50 14.37
N THR A 55 -4.70 -3.35 13.73
CA THR A 55 -5.85 -4.25 13.88
C THR A 55 -5.95 -5.20 12.69
N ARG A 56 -6.34 -6.45 12.95
CA ARG A 56 -6.50 -7.49 11.91
C ARG A 56 -7.98 -7.70 11.64
N HIS A 57 -8.35 -7.73 10.36
CA HIS A 57 -9.69 -8.01 9.88
C HIS A 57 -9.64 -9.16 8.86
N GLN A 58 -10.76 -9.82 8.64
CA GLN A 58 -10.87 -10.83 7.59
C GLN A 58 -12.09 -10.53 6.73
N VAL A 59 -11.93 -10.65 5.41
CA VAL A 59 -13.04 -10.58 4.45
C VAL A 59 -13.15 -11.91 3.72
N ARG A 60 -14.36 -12.47 3.66
CA ARG A 60 -14.65 -13.65 2.86
C ARG A 60 -15.18 -13.19 1.50
N LEU A 61 -14.46 -13.52 0.45
CA LEU A 61 -14.79 -13.22 -0.94
C LEU A 61 -15.91 -14.13 -1.45
N SER A 62 -16.50 -13.74 -2.58
CA SER A 62 -17.60 -14.45 -3.24
C SER A 62 -17.26 -15.88 -3.64
N ASP A 63 -15.99 -16.15 -3.98
CA ASP A 63 -15.46 -17.48 -4.32
C ASP A 63 -15.12 -18.33 -3.08
N GLY A 64 -15.34 -17.80 -1.88
CA GLY A 64 -15.09 -18.47 -0.61
C GLY A 64 -13.68 -18.31 -0.05
N VAL A 65 -12.76 -17.65 -0.75
CA VAL A 65 -11.44 -17.28 -0.22
C VAL A 65 -11.58 -16.26 0.91
N THR A 66 -10.78 -16.40 1.95
CA THR A 66 -10.72 -15.44 3.07
C THR A 66 -9.43 -14.64 2.95
N ILE A 67 -9.54 -13.32 2.86
CA ILE A 67 -8.40 -12.40 2.81
C ILE A 67 -8.18 -11.76 4.18
N SER A 68 -6.94 -11.81 4.67
CA SER A 68 -6.51 -11.14 5.91
C SER A 68 -6.09 -9.70 5.62
N LEU A 69 -6.73 -8.75 6.31
CA LEU A 69 -6.45 -7.32 6.22
C LEU A 69 -5.73 -6.85 7.49
N SER A 70 -4.76 -5.96 7.34
CA SER A 70 -4.13 -5.22 8.43
C SER A 70 -4.48 -3.75 8.29
N LEU A 71 -5.11 -3.20 9.31
CA LEU A 71 -5.49 -1.78 9.37
C LEU A 71 -4.64 -1.09 10.43
N HIS A 72 -3.96 -0.01 10.05
CA HIS A 72 -3.24 0.88 10.94
C HIS A 72 -3.89 2.26 10.88
N PRO A 73 -4.80 2.58 11.82
CA PRO A 73 -5.39 3.91 11.91
C PRO A 73 -4.34 4.89 12.41
N HIS A 74 -3.96 5.88 11.62
CA HIS A 74 -3.00 6.88 12.09
C HIS A 74 -3.70 7.86 13.06
N PRO A 75 -3.12 8.20 14.22
CA PRO A 75 -3.80 9.01 15.24
C PRO A 75 -4.02 10.47 14.81
N ALA A 76 -3.18 10.97 13.90
CA ALA A 76 -3.29 12.32 13.35
C ALA A 76 -2.89 12.30 11.86
N PRO A 77 -3.72 11.72 10.97
CA PRO A 77 -3.35 11.54 9.57
C PRO A 77 -3.26 12.89 8.85
N LEU A 78 -2.34 13.02 7.88
CA LEU A 78 -2.19 14.24 7.08
C LEU A 78 -3.46 14.58 6.29
N LEU A 79 -4.22 13.55 5.88
CA LEU A 79 -5.57 13.66 5.33
C LEU A 79 -6.44 12.51 5.87
N PRO A 80 -7.74 12.74 6.14
CA PRO A 80 -8.73 11.72 6.41
C PRO A 80 -8.93 10.86 5.18
N GLY A 81 -9.17 9.58 5.42
CA GLY A 81 -9.28 8.57 4.38
C GLY A 81 -8.36 7.40 4.70
N LEU A 82 -8.28 6.49 3.73
CA LEU A 82 -7.52 5.27 3.80
C LEU A 82 -6.58 5.17 2.60
N VAL A 83 -5.31 4.85 2.86
CA VAL A 83 -4.33 4.47 1.85
C VAL A 83 -4.23 2.95 1.84
N ILE A 84 -4.45 2.32 0.68
CA ILE A 84 -4.34 0.87 0.53
C ILE A 84 -2.97 0.51 -0.05
N LEU A 85 -2.26 -0.43 0.56
CA LEU A 85 -0.99 -0.96 0.08
C LEU A 85 -1.16 -2.37 -0.47
N LEU A 86 -0.71 -2.59 -1.72
CA LEU A 86 -0.79 -3.84 -2.47
C LEU A 86 0.61 -4.41 -2.63
N HIS A 87 0.92 -5.52 -1.94
CA HIS A 87 2.26 -6.09 -1.97
C HIS A 87 2.56 -6.87 -3.26
N GLY A 88 3.85 -7.05 -3.55
CA GLY A 88 4.33 -7.84 -4.68
C GLY A 88 4.15 -9.35 -4.52
N ARG A 89 4.57 -10.10 -5.54
CA ARG A 89 4.58 -11.57 -5.52
C ARG A 89 5.49 -12.07 -4.39
N LEU A 90 5.05 -13.09 -3.64
CA LEU A 90 5.77 -13.69 -2.48
C LEU A 90 6.01 -12.76 -1.29
N HIS A 91 5.44 -11.55 -1.31
CA HIS A 91 5.36 -10.65 -0.16
C HIS A 91 4.07 -10.88 0.62
N ASN A 92 3.94 -10.22 1.76
CA ASN A 92 2.75 -10.22 2.61
C ASN A 92 2.74 -8.97 3.50
N SER A 93 1.73 -8.83 4.35
CA SER A 93 1.55 -7.74 5.31
C SER A 93 2.69 -7.57 6.32
N THR A 94 3.61 -8.53 6.42
CA THR A 94 4.77 -8.50 7.32
C THR A 94 6.12 -8.55 6.59
N ARG A 95 6.14 -8.61 5.26
CA ARG A 95 7.36 -8.73 4.48
C ARG A 95 7.30 -7.96 3.15
N GLY A 96 8.37 -7.21 2.87
CA GLY A 96 8.57 -6.48 1.62
C GLY A 96 8.25 -4.97 1.75
N PRO A 97 8.49 -4.18 0.70
CA PRO A 97 8.40 -2.71 0.78
C PRO A 97 7.08 -2.19 1.33
N CYS A 98 5.95 -2.77 0.89
CA CYS A 98 4.64 -2.36 1.38
C CYS A 98 4.46 -2.61 2.88
N SER A 99 5.03 -3.68 3.43
CA SER A 99 4.96 -3.95 4.87
C SER A 99 5.77 -2.95 5.69
N GLU A 100 6.88 -2.44 5.13
CA GLU A 100 7.73 -1.45 5.79
C GLU A 100 7.16 -0.04 5.69
N LEU A 101 6.52 0.29 4.56
CA LEU A 101 5.80 1.56 4.38
C LEU A 101 4.51 1.64 5.20
N PHE A 102 3.80 0.50 5.33
CA PHE A 102 2.48 0.41 5.93
C PHE A 102 2.34 1.14 7.29
N PRO A 103 3.25 0.97 8.27
CA PRO A 103 3.14 1.67 9.54
C PRO A 103 3.81 3.06 9.55
N LYS A 104 4.59 3.41 8.51
CA LYS A 104 5.46 4.60 8.52
C LYS A 104 4.87 5.82 7.82
N ILE A 105 3.99 5.64 6.83
CA ILE A 105 3.38 6.79 6.14
C ILE A 105 2.37 7.50 7.05
N SER A 106 2.24 8.83 6.90
CA SER A 106 1.48 9.67 7.81
C SER A 106 -0.04 9.67 7.53
N TYR A 107 -0.58 8.55 7.08
CA TYR A 107 -2.01 8.32 6.79
C TYR A 107 -2.51 7.08 7.50
N SER A 108 -3.83 6.96 7.66
CA SER A 108 -4.41 5.66 7.99
C SER A 108 -4.22 4.71 6.82
N THR A 109 -3.66 3.54 7.09
CA THR A 109 -3.28 2.58 6.06
C THR A 109 -3.99 1.26 6.23
N LEU A 110 -4.23 0.60 5.11
CA LEU A 110 -4.63 -0.80 5.05
C LEU A 110 -3.71 -1.55 4.09
N THR A 111 -3.18 -2.69 4.52
CA THR A 111 -2.56 -3.67 3.63
C THR A 111 -3.33 -4.97 3.77
N TYR A 112 -3.25 -5.86 2.79
CA TYR A 112 -3.80 -7.20 2.91
C TYR A 112 -2.83 -8.23 2.38
N ASP A 113 -2.96 -9.46 2.86
CA ASP A 113 -2.26 -10.60 2.28
C ASP A 113 -3.04 -11.04 1.03
N ALA A 114 -2.45 -11.00 -0.16
CA ALA A 114 -3.10 -11.50 -1.37
C ALA A 114 -3.51 -12.97 -1.20
N ARG A 115 -4.46 -13.47 -2.01
CA ARG A 115 -4.89 -14.87 -1.94
C ARG A 115 -3.70 -15.84 -1.98
N GLY A 116 -3.74 -16.84 -1.11
CA GLY A 116 -2.66 -17.81 -0.92
C GLY A 116 -1.42 -17.28 -0.19
N MET A 117 -1.31 -15.98 0.11
CA MET A 117 -0.19 -15.40 0.85
C MET A 117 -0.53 -15.16 2.32
N GLY A 118 0.52 -15.08 3.16
CA GLY A 118 0.41 -14.70 4.57
C GLY A 118 -0.69 -15.48 5.31
N GLU A 119 -1.60 -14.74 5.95
CA GLU A 119 -2.75 -15.29 6.67
C GLU A 119 -4.00 -15.50 5.80
N SER A 120 -3.99 -15.06 4.54
CA SER A 120 -5.11 -15.28 3.61
C SER A 120 -5.21 -16.75 3.22
N SER A 121 -6.40 -17.26 2.95
CA SER A 121 -6.61 -18.61 2.43
C SER A 121 -6.49 -18.65 0.90
N GLY A 122 -6.82 -19.78 0.29
CA GLY A 122 -6.76 -19.99 -1.15
C GLY A 122 -5.35 -20.30 -1.65
N THR A 123 -5.14 -20.14 -2.95
CA THR A 123 -3.86 -20.40 -3.62
C THR A 123 -3.43 -19.19 -4.44
N THR A 124 -2.12 -19.09 -4.62
CA THR A 124 -1.49 -18.11 -5.51
C THR A 124 -0.94 -18.82 -6.74
N GLY A 125 -0.78 -18.09 -7.83
CA GLY A 125 -0.28 -18.62 -9.11
C GLY A 125 0.80 -17.73 -9.71
N TRP A 126 1.46 -18.21 -10.76
CA TRP A 126 2.49 -17.44 -11.45
C TRP A 126 1.88 -16.20 -12.11
N CYS A 127 0.68 -16.32 -12.68
CA CYS A 127 0.00 -15.24 -13.38
C CYS A 127 -1.50 -15.17 -13.03
N ASN A 128 -1.82 -14.76 -11.80
CA ASN A 128 -3.18 -14.60 -11.29
C ASN A 128 -3.59 -13.13 -11.05
N ILE A 129 -3.06 -12.19 -11.85
CA ILE A 129 -3.31 -10.74 -11.66
C ILE A 129 -4.80 -10.42 -11.79
N GLU A 130 -5.50 -10.94 -12.80
CA GLU A 130 -6.94 -10.68 -12.98
C GLU A 130 -7.76 -11.16 -11.79
N GLN A 131 -7.41 -12.31 -11.22
CA GLN A 131 -8.07 -12.82 -10.02
C GLN A 131 -7.85 -11.89 -8.83
N GLU A 132 -6.63 -11.35 -8.66
CA GLU A 132 -6.35 -10.38 -7.60
C GLU A 132 -6.99 -9.00 -7.83
N VAL A 133 -7.33 -8.66 -9.07
CA VAL A 133 -8.14 -7.46 -9.40
C VAL A 133 -9.58 -7.65 -8.93
N GLU A 134 -10.17 -8.82 -9.15
CA GLU A 134 -11.49 -9.15 -8.60
C GLU A 134 -11.47 -9.17 -7.06
N ASP A 135 -10.41 -9.71 -6.44
CA ASP A 135 -10.23 -9.66 -4.98
C ASP A 135 -10.22 -8.22 -4.48
N LEU A 136 -9.44 -7.34 -5.12
CA LEU A 136 -9.34 -5.94 -4.75
C LEU A 136 -10.69 -5.21 -4.87
N LYS A 137 -11.47 -5.53 -5.90
CA LYS A 137 -12.83 -5.00 -6.09
C LYS A 137 -13.75 -5.38 -4.93
N GLU A 138 -13.73 -6.65 -4.51
CA GLU A 138 -14.50 -7.11 -3.35
C GLU A 138 -13.99 -6.53 -2.02
N ILE A 139 -12.68 -6.42 -1.84
CA ILE A 139 -12.06 -5.80 -0.65
C ILE A 139 -12.47 -4.33 -0.52
N ILE A 140 -12.42 -3.55 -1.62
CA ILE A 140 -12.82 -2.14 -1.60
C ILE A 140 -14.33 -2.01 -1.34
N SER A 141 -15.16 -2.90 -1.88
CA SER A 141 -16.59 -2.96 -1.56
C SER A 141 -16.83 -3.25 -0.06
N HIS A 142 -16.07 -4.18 0.51
CA HIS A 142 -16.11 -4.49 1.94
C HIS A 142 -15.70 -3.29 2.81
N ILE A 143 -14.61 -2.59 2.46
CA ILE A 143 -14.15 -1.38 3.15
C ILE A 143 -15.25 -0.30 3.14
N LYS A 144 -15.85 -0.04 1.98
CA LYS A 144 -16.90 0.99 1.81
C LYS A 144 -18.15 0.71 2.68
N SER A 145 -18.52 -0.56 2.81
CA SER A 145 -19.74 -1.00 3.51
C SER A 145 -19.55 -1.27 5.01
N THR A 146 -18.32 -1.62 5.43
CA THR A 146 -18.06 -2.10 6.80
C THR A 146 -17.38 -1.05 7.66
N PHE A 147 -16.50 -0.23 7.09
CA PHE A 147 -15.74 0.74 7.88
C PHE A 147 -16.56 2.03 8.07
N SER A 148 -16.33 2.71 9.18
CA SER A 148 -16.92 4.03 9.43
C SER A 148 -16.09 5.14 8.78
N PRO A 149 -16.70 6.26 8.36
CA PRO A 149 -15.95 7.43 7.93
C PRO A 149 -14.93 7.90 8.98
N PRO A 150 -13.73 8.36 8.57
CA PRO A 150 -13.30 8.50 7.17
C PRO A 150 -12.63 7.23 6.59
N LEU A 151 -12.54 6.12 7.32
CA LEU A 151 -11.79 4.93 6.88
C LEU A 151 -12.46 4.12 5.76
N ASN A 152 -13.73 4.42 5.44
CA ASN A 152 -14.42 3.86 4.29
C ASN A 152 -14.13 4.60 2.97
N GLN A 153 -13.29 5.63 3.01
CA GLN A 153 -12.91 6.45 1.86
C GLN A 153 -11.47 6.15 1.45
N VAL A 154 -11.28 5.55 0.27
CA VAL A 154 -9.95 5.20 -0.24
C VAL A 154 -9.41 6.42 -1.00
N ILE A 155 -8.32 7.01 -0.50
CA ILE A 155 -7.74 8.23 -1.07
C ILE A 155 -6.51 7.94 -1.95
N ALA A 156 -5.83 6.82 -1.71
CA ALA A 156 -4.70 6.39 -2.53
C ALA A 156 -4.54 4.87 -2.51
N ILE A 157 -3.96 4.34 -3.59
CA ILE A 157 -3.54 2.95 -3.72
C ILE A 157 -2.05 2.94 -4.06
N ILE A 158 -1.25 2.28 -3.22
CA ILE A 158 0.18 2.08 -3.39
C ILE A 158 0.40 0.62 -3.75
N GLY A 159 0.93 0.34 -4.93
CA GLY A 159 1.23 -1.02 -5.34
C GLY A 159 2.73 -1.24 -5.55
N HIS A 160 3.24 -2.36 -5.07
CA HIS A 160 4.62 -2.82 -5.35
C HIS A 160 4.62 -3.96 -6.36
N SER A 161 5.46 -3.86 -7.40
CA SER A 161 5.70 -4.95 -8.36
C SER A 161 4.37 -5.47 -8.93
N LYS A 162 4.03 -6.73 -8.72
CA LYS A 162 2.72 -7.31 -9.10
C LYS A 162 1.53 -6.57 -8.48
N GLY A 163 1.62 -6.10 -7.23
CA GLY A 163 0.57 -5.32 -6.58
C GLY A 163 0.30 -3.99 -7.30
N ALA A 164 1.31 -3.39 -7.92
CA ALA A 164 1.12 -2.21 -8.79
C ALA A 164 0.28 -2.56 -10.02
N ALA A 165 0.54 -3.72 -10.64
CA ALA A 165 -0.23 -4.18 -11.80
C ALA A 165 -1.70 -4.41 -11.44
N VAL A 166 -1.97 -4.99 -10.26
CA VAL A 166 -3.33 -5.16 -9.73
C VAL A 166 -4.00 -3.79 -9.53
N GLY A 167 -3.33 -2.84 -8.89
CA GLY A 167 -3.85 -1.49 -8.66
C GLY A 167 -4.18 -0.74 -9.96
N PHE A 168 -3.29 -0.77 -10.94
CA PHE A 168 -3.53 -0.15 -12.26
C PHE A 168 -4.68 -0.79 -13.02
N ARG A 169 -4.75 -2.12 -13.04
CA ARG A 169 -5.84 -2.84 -13.71
C ARG A 169 -7.18 -2.55 -13.07
N TRP A 170 -7.25 -2.59 -11.74
CA TRP A 170 -8.45 -2.21 -11.00
C TRP A 170 -8.88 -0.77 -11.32
N ALA A 171 -7.94 0.18 -11.36
CA ALA A 171 -8.23 1.58 -11.68
C ALA A 171 -8.63 1.81 -13.16
N SER A 172 -8.40 0.84 -14.02
CA SER A 172 -8.76 0.87 -15.45
C SER A 172 -10.11 0.21 -15.76
N LEU A 173 -10.80 -0.33 -14.73
CA LEU A 173 -12.13 -0.93 -14.88
C LEU A 173 -13.19 0.17 -15.13
N LYS A 174 -13.61 0.30 -16.39
CA LYS A 174 -14.54 1.35 -16.83
C LYS A 174 -15.87 1.34 -16.09
N GLU A 175 -16.37 0.16 -15.72
CA GLU A 175 -17.62 0.02 -14.97
C GLU A 175 -17.52 0.63 -13.57
N LEU A 176 -16.32 0.70 -12.99
CA LEU A 176 -16.09 1.24 -11.66
C LEU A 176 -15.84 2.75 -11.67
N HIS A 177 -15.68 3.41 -12.82
CA HIS A 177 -15.36 4.84 -12.86
C HIS A 177 -16.36 5.72 -12.09
N LYS A 178 -17.64 5.35 -12.09
CA LYS A 178 -18.69 6.05 -11.33
C LYS A 178 -18.61 5.76 -9.83
N ASP A 179 -18.26 4.55 -9.44
CA ASP A 179 -18.15 4.12 -8.03
C ASP A 179 -16.82 4.53 -7.39
N ILE A 180 -15.82 4.83 -8.22
CA ILE A 180 -14.52 5.36 -7.84
C ILE A 180 -14.61 6.87 -7.52
N SER A 181 -15.77 7.50 -7.75
CA SER A 181 -16.04 8.90 -7.42
C SER A 181 -15.99 9.12 -5.92
N GLN A 182 -14.87 9.65 -5.43
CA GLN A 182 -14.78 10.24 -4.12
C GLN A 182 -14.66 11.74 -4.34
N PRO A 183 -15.68 12.57 -4.02
CA PRO A 183 -15.42 13.99 -3.90
C PRO A 183 -14.31 14.13 -2.86
N HIS A 184 -13.15 14.64 -3.29
CA HIS A 184 -12.08 14.91 -2.34
C HIS A 184 -12.64 15.81 -1.26
N LEU A 185 -12.45 15.40 0.01
CA LEU A 185 -12.98 16.07 1.20
C LEU A 185 -12.73 17.60 1.23
N TYR A 186 -11.82 18.12 0.40
CA TYR A 186 -11.22 19.43 0.52
C TYR A 186 -11.45 20.39 -0.65
N ASP A 187 -11.65 19.89 -1.86
CA ASP A 187 -11.78 20.73 -3.06
C ASP A 187 -13.01 20.40 -3.92
N GLN A 188 -13.83 19.43 -3.51
CA GLN A 188 -15.03 18.98 -4.24
C GLN A 188 -14.74 18.57 -5.69
N VAL A 189 -13.47 18.29 -6.02
CA VAL A 189 -13.08 17.76 -7.32
C VAL A 189 -13.33 16.27 -7.29
N ASP A 190 -14.15 15.81 -8.22
CA ASP A 190 -14.37 14.39 -8.47
C ASP A 190 -13.19 13.82 -9.24
N ARG A 191 -12.39 12.98 -8.57
CA ARG A 191 -11.25 12.27 -9.15
C ARG A 191 -11.09 10.92 -8.46
N PRO A 192 -10.47 9.93 -9.13
CA PRO A 192 -10.21 8.62 -8.53
C PRO A 192 -9.16 8.70 -7.42
N PRO A 193 -9.02 7.63 -6.60
CA PRO A 193 -7.90 7.48 -5.68
C PRO A 193 -6.57 7.71 -6.40
N LEU A 194 -5.64 8.34 -5.72
CA LEU A 194 -4.30 8.55 -6.25
C LEU A 194 -3.60 7.20 -6.45
N LEU A 195 -2.87 7.04 -7.55
CA LEU A 195 -2.16 5.80 -7.87
C LEU A 195 -0.66 5.99 -7.68
N ILE A 196 -0.06 5.15 -6.85
CA ILE A 196 1.38 5.17 -6.57
C ILE A 196 1.93 3.80 -6.91
N SER A 197 2.94 3.77 -7.78
CA SER A 197 3.61 2.54 -8.18
C SER A 197 5.03 2.49 -7.63
N LEU A 198 5.40 1.34 -7.08
CA LEU A 198 6.77 0.98 -6.73
C LEU A 198 7.21 -0.19 -7.63
N SER A 199 8.12 0.06 -8.57
CA SER A 199 8.68 -0.97 -9.46
C SER A 199 7.65 -1.76 -10.28
N ALA A 200 6.64 -1.10 -10.87
CA ALA A 200 5.69 -1.76 -11.76
C ALA A 200 6.37 -2.33 -13.00
N ARG A 201 5.90 -3.51 -13.42
CA ARG A 201 6.19 -4.09 -14.72
C ARG A 201 5.07 -3.75 -15.68
N TYR A 202 5.40 -3.19 -16.84
CA TYR A 202 4.42 -2.84 -17.86
C TYR A 202 3.90 -4.10 -18.57
N ASP A 203 4.78 -4.99 -19.02
CA ASP A 203 4.37 -6.26 -19.62
C ASP A 203 5.26 -7.40 -19.19
N THR A 204 4.77 -8.63 -19.31
CA THR A 204 5.50 -9.84 -18.94
C THR A 204 6.11 -10.53 -20.15
N SER A 205 6.31 -9.83 -21.27
CA SER A 205 6.93 -10.40 -22.48
C SER A 205 8.37 -10.85 -22.25
N ASP A 206 9.07 -10.22 -21.31
CA ASP A 206 10.42 -10.56 -20.84
C ASP A 206 10.43 -11.61 -19.71
N VAL A 207 9.26 -11.98 -19.18
CA VAL A 207 9.09 -12.98 -18.10
C VAL A 207 8.63 -14.32 -18.71
N GLY A 208 9.56 -14.98 -19.39
CA GLY A 208 9.35 -16.31 -19.98
C GLY A 208 9.91 -17.46 -19.15
N LEU A 209 10.06 -18.62 -19.81
CA LEU A 209 10.69 -19.83 -19.26
C LEU A 209 12.13 -19.62 -18.82
N SER A 210 12.81 -18.57 -19.31
CA SER A 210 14.17 -18.20 -18.94
C SER A 210 14.36 -17.92 -17.44
N ARG A 211 13.28 -17.70 -16.70
CA ARG A 211 13.32 -17.60 -15.22
C ARG A 211 13.47 -18.95 -14.51
N PHE A 212 13.25 -20.05 -15.20
CA PHE A 212 13.31 -21.40 -14.64
C PHE A 212 14.55 -22.13 -15.13
N ASN A 213 15.13 -22.98 -14.28
CA ASN A 213 16.27 -23.80 -14.70
C ASN A 213 15.81 -24.94 -15.62
N GLN A 214 16.76 -25.65 -16.25
CA GLN A 214 16.46 -26.71 -17.22
C GLN A 214 15.57 -27.82 -16.63
N GLU A 215 15.76 -28.20 -15.36
CA GLU A 215 14.95 -29.22 -14.70
C GLU A 215 13.48 -28.75 -14.52
N GLN A 216 13.28 -27.49 -14.11
CA GLN A 216 11.96 -26.89 -13.95
C GLN A 216 11.25 -26.72 -15.29
N GLN A 217 11.98 -26.33 -16.34
CA GLN A 217 11.45 -26.28 -17.71
C GLN A 217 10.99 -27.67 -18.16
N ALA A 218 11.82 -28.70 -17.97
CA ALA A 218 11.46 -30.07 -18.31
C ALA A 218 10.23 -30.58 -17.52
N LYS A 219 10.08 -30.19 -16.24
CA LYS A 219 8.87 -30.51 -15.46
C LYS A 219 7.63 -29.77 -15.98
N LEU A 220 7.75 -28.50 -16.38
CA LEU A 220 6.65 -27.79 -17.02
C LEU A 220 6.23 -28.46 -18.33
N GLU A 221 7.19 -28.90 -19.14
CA GLU A 221 6.93 -29.54 -20.42
C GLU A 221 6.29 -30.93 -20.27
N ASN A 222 6.79 -31.75 -19.35
CA ASN A 222 6.32 -33.13 -19.17
C ASN A 222 5.07 -33.24 -18.29
N ASP A 223 5.02 -32.49 -17.17
CA ASP A 223 3.98 -32.64 -16.14
C ASP A 223 2.97 -31.48 -16.14
N GLY A 224 3.22 -30.44 -16.94
CA GLY A 224 2.40 -29.23 -17.00
C GLY A 224 2.53 -28.31 -15.77
N LYS A 225 3.34 -28.67 -14.76
CA LYS A 225 3.52 -27.90 -13.52
C LYS A 225 4.76 -28.31 -12.74
N PHE A 226 5.21 -27.46 -11.84
CA PHE A 226 6.18 -27.80 -10.79
C PHE A 226 5.99 -26.92 -9.54
N VAL A 227 6.52 -27.38 -8.41
CA VAL A 227 6.62 -26.56 -7.19
C VAL A 227 7.86 -25.69 -7.31
N TRP A 228 7.69 -24.38 -7.41
CA TRP A 228 8.80 -23.44 -7.49
C TRP A 228 9.45 -23.21 -6.13
N LEU A 229 8.64 -23.06 -5.08
CA LEU A 229 9.10 -22.98 -3.70
C LEU A 229 8.00 -23.40 -2.73
N SER A 230 8.39 -23.99 -1.60
CA SER A 230 7.52 -24.18 -0.43
C SER A 230 7.77 -23.05 0.57
N TYR A 231 6.71 -22.52 1.17
CA TYR A 231 6.78 -21.45 2.16
C TYR A 231 5.85 -21.73 3.35
N ARG A 232 6.09 -21.00 4.44
CA ARG A 232 5.25 -21.00 5.63
C ARG A 232 4.23 -19.88 5.56
N ALA A 233 3.00 -20.19 5.92
CA ALA A 233 1.85 -19.30 5.88
C ALA A 233 0.98 -19.46 7.14
N GLY A 234 -0.08 -18.68 7.24
CA GLY A 234 -0.95 -18.62 8.40
C GLY A 234 -0.37 -17.78 9.55
N ARG A 235 -1.21 -17.49 10.53
CA ARG A 235 -0.91 -16.59 11.67
C ARG A 235 0.37 -16.97 12.42
N ASP A 236 0.59 -18.26 12.60
CA ASP A 236 1.72 -18.78 13.38
C ASP A 236 2.82 -19.40 12.49
N PHE A 237 2.77 -19.17 11.17
CA PHE A 237 3.71 -19.74 10.19
C PHE A 237 3.83 -21.28 10.24
N THR A 238 2.79 -21.97 10.70
CA THR A 238 2.76 -23.44 10.81
C THR A 238 2.29 -24.11 9.53
N GLU A 239 1.43 -23.44 8.75
CA GLU A 239 0.91 -23.95 7.49
C GLU A 239 2.02 -24.01 6.45
N ARG A 240 2.16 -25.14 5.76
CA ARG A 240 3.05 -25.26 4.60
C ARG A 240 2.23 -25.09 3.34
N ARG A 241 2.65 -24.16 2.47
CA ARG A 241 2.08 -23.97 1.14
C ARG A 241 3.15 -24.11 0.07
N ASP A 242 2.71 -24.52 -1.11
CA ASP A 242 3.57 -24.63 -2.28
C ASP A 242 3.16 -23.56 -3.29
N TYR A 243 4.16 -22.85 -3.81
CA TYR A 243 3.98 -22.00 -4.98
C TYR A 243 4.13 -22.88 -6.22
N VAL A 244 2.99 -23.28 -6.78
CA VAL A 244 2.95 -24.11 -7.98
C VAL A 244 2.95 -23.19 -9.20
N VAL A 245 3.91 -23.41 -10.10
CA VAL A 245 3.91 -22.79 -11.43
C VAL A 245 3.33 -23.82 -12.40
N THR A 246 2.35 -23.41 -13.19
CA THR A 246 1.73 -24.24 -14.22
C THR A 246 2.10 -23.72 -15.60
N LEU A 247 2.08 -24.60 -16.60
CA LEU A 247 2.28 -24.23 -17.99
C LEU A 247 1.21 -23.22 -18.44
N GLU A 248 -0.04 -23.41 -18.01
CA GLU A 248 -1.14 -22.48 -18.27
C GLU A 248 -0.82 -21.06 -17.76
N ASP A 249 -0.30 -20.91 -16.55
CA ASP A 249 0.06 -19.59 -16.03
C ASP A 249 1.23 -18.95 -16.79
N VAL A 250 2.19 -19.75 -17.25
CA VAL A 250 3.31 -19.28 -18.06
C VAL A 250 2.83 -18.80 -19.43
N GLU A 251 1.92 -19.55 -20.07
CA GLU A 251 1.30 -19.15 -21.33
C GLU A 251 0.46 -17.88 -21.16
N LYS A 252 -0.37 -17.80 -20.11
CA LYS A 252 -1.12 -16.59 -19.77
C LYS A 252 -0.18 -15.39 -19.58
N ALA A 253 0.93 -15.57 -18.87
CA ALA A 253 1.89 -14.51 -18.64
C ALA A 253 2.45 -13.90 -19.94
N LYS A 254 2.52 -14.63 -21.05
CA LYS A 254 3.00 -14.05 -22.33
C LYS A 254 2.12 -12.91 -22.84
N GLY A 255 0.83 -12.91 -22.49
CA GLY A 255 -0.14 -11.91 -22.94
C GLY A 255 -0.46 -10.82 -21.92
N VAL A 256 0.09 -10.88 -20.70
CA VAL A 256 -0.25 -9.90 -19.66
C VAL A 256 0.56 -8.61 -19.85
N SER A 257 -0.17 -7.51 -19.97
CA SER A 257 0.38 -6.16 -20.00
C SER A 257 -0.47 -5.18 -19.18
N LEU A 258 0.05 -3.98 -18.98
CA LEU A 258 -0.66 -2.83 -18.42
C LEU A 258 -1.14 -1.89 -19.53
N GLU A 259 -1.39 -2.40 -20.74
CA GLU A 259 -1.98 -1.59 -21.80
C GLU A 259 -3.36 -1.03 -21.39
N CYS A 260 -4.06 -1.70 -20.48
CA CYS A 260 -5.32 -1.25 -19.90
C CYS A 260 -5.24 0.14 -19.26
N VAL A 261 -4.05 0.64 -18.91
CA VAL A 261 -3.93 1.97 -18.31
C VAL A 261 -4.37 3.11 -19.23
N LYS A 262 -4.56 2.83 -20.53
CA LYS A 262 -5.26 3.75 -21.45
C LYS A 262 -6.69 4.06 -21.05
N ASP A 263 -7.28 3.15 -20.27
CA ASP A 263 -8.65 3.21 -19.82
C ASP A 263 -8.78 3.74 -18.39
N VAL A 264 -7.69 4.18 -17.73
CA VAL A 264 -7.82 4.85 -16.43
C VAL A 264 -8.72 6.07 -16.54
N ARG A 265 -9.48 6.33 -15.49
CA ARG A 265 -10.42 7.46 -15.44
C ARG A 265 -9.73 8.80 -15.69
N GLU A 266 -10.43 9.72 -16.33
CA GLU A 266 -9.97 11.11 -16.47
C GLU A 266 -9.63 11.76 -15.12
N ASN A 267 -8.72 12.74 -15.14
CA ASN A 267 -8.18 13.43 -13.97
C ASN A 267 -7.40 12.55 -12.98
N SER A 268 -7.08 11.30 -13.34
CA SER A 268 -6.20 10.42 -12.56
C SER A 268 -4.87 11.11 -12.24
N GLN A 269 -4.35 10.83 -11.06
CA GLN A 269 -3.04 11.30 -10.62
C GLN A 269 -2.18 10.09 -10.30
N VAL A 270 -1.04 9.98 -10.96
CA VAL A 270 -0.15 8.83 -10.90
C VAL A 270 1.26 9.27 -10.55
N VAL A 271 1.93 8.54 -9.66
CA VAL A 271 3.38 8.62 -9.51
C VAL A 271 4.01 7.24 -9.66
N LEU A 272 5.09 7.18 -10.42
CA LEU A 272 5.82 5.97 -10.77
C LEU A 272 7.21 6.04 -10.14
N PHE A 273 7.43 5.33 -9.03
CA PHE A 273 8.77 5.14 -8.46
C PHE A 273 9.42 3.90 -9.06
N HIS A 274 10.64 4.06 -9.59
CA HIS A 274 11.40 2.94 -10.12
C HIS A 274 12.88 3.05 -9.79
N GLY A 275 13.45 1.98 -9.24
CA GLY A 275 14.88 1.90 -8.95
C GLY A 275 15.70 1.66 -10.21
N ARG A 276 16.76 2.44 -10.43
CA ARG A 276 17.61 2.30 -11.61
C ARG A 276 18.52 1.07 -11.57
N ALA A 277 18.74 0.51 -10.38
CA ALA A 277 19.44 -0.75 -10.17
C ALA A 277 18.47 -1.95 -10.03
N ASP A 278 17.20 -1.79 -10.42
CA ASP A 278 16.22 -2.88 -10.39
C ASP A 278 16.56 -3.97 -11.43
N GLY A 279 17.21 -5.03 -10.95
CA GLY A 279 17.54 -6.22 -11.75
C GLY A 279 16.37 -7.20 -11.92
N THR A 280 15.21 -6.94 -11.32
CA THR A 280 14.03 -7.80 -11.45
C THR A 280 13.10 -7.27 -12.53
N VAL A 281 12.75 -5.98 -12.46
CA VAL A 281 11.94 -5.26 -13.44
C VAL A 281 12.78 -4.11 -13.97
N ALA A 282 13.25 -4.23 -15.21
CA ALA A 282 14.09 -3.21 -15.81
C ALA A 282 13.36 -1.85 -15.89
N VAL A 283 14.11 -0.76 -15.73
CA VAL A 283 13.58 0.61 -15.66
C VAL A 283 12.74 1.02 -16.87
N HIS A 284 12.99 0.44 -18.05
CA HIS A 284 12.22 0.74 -19.26
C HIS A 284 10.71 0.46 -19.11
N HIS A 285 10.32 -0.44 -18.20
CA HIS A 285 8.90 -0.68 -17.89
C HIS A 285 8.22 0.57 -17.33
N SER A 286 8.89 1.32 -16.46
CA SER A 286 8.37 2.59 -15.92
C SER A 286 8.25 3.68 -16.99
N HIS A 287 9.22 3.77 -17.90
CA HIS A 287 9.16 4.68 -19.04
C HIS A 287 8.00 4.34 -19.98
N LYS A 288 7.81 3.05 -20.30
CA LYS A 288 6.70 2.59 -21.15
C LYS A 288 5.33 2.88 -20.52
N LEU A 289 5.24 2.73 -19.19
CA LEU A 289 4.03 3.05 -18.44
C LEU A 289 3.75 4.55 -18.41
N ASP A 290 4.76 5.38 -18.16
CA ASP A 290 4.67 6.85 -18.23
C ASP A 290 4.20 7.31 -19.61
N GLN A 291 4.83 6.80 -20.66
CA GLN A 291 4.46 7.08 -22.04
C GLN A 291 3.01 6.69 -22.32
N GLN A 292 2.62 5.45 -22.01
CA GLN A 292 1.27 4.96 -22.28
C GLN A 292 0.21 5.84 -21.59
N LEU A 293 0.41 6.17 -20.31
CA LEU A 293 -0.52 7.00 -19.54
C LEU A 293 -0.67 8.40 -20.15
N ARG A 294 0.46 9.03 -20.54
CA ARG A 294 0.45 10.39 -21.14
C ARG A 294 -0.16 10.42 -22.53
N ASP A 295 0.20 9.44 -23.37
CA ASP A 295 -0.19 9.41 -24.79
C ASP A 295 -1.68 9.10 -24.97
N THR A 296 -2.25 8.27 -24.09
CA THR A 296 -3.63 7.77 -24.25
C THR A 296 -4.65 8.49 -23.38
N ASN A 297 -4.23 9.14 -22.29
CA ASN A 297 -5.12 9.93 -21.45
C ASN A 297 -4.47 11.26 -21.02
N PRO A 298 -4.55 12.31 -21.86
CA PRO A 298 -3.92 13.62 -21.59
C PRO A 298 -4.41 14.33 -20.31
N SER A 299 -5.55 13.92 -19.76
CA SER A 299 -6.07 14.45 -18.49
C SER A 299 -5.39 13.83 -17.26
N THR A 300 -4.68 12.72 -17.44
CA THR A 300 -3.93 12.07 -16.36
C THR A 300 -2.63 12.81 -16.09
N SER A 301 -2.41 13.18 -14.84
CA SER A 301 -1.10 13.69 -14.41
C SER A 301 -0.24 12.53 -14.00
N VAL A 302 0.96 12.42 -14.57
CA VAL A 302 1.95 11.41 -14.21
C VAL A 302 3.23 12.11 -13.72
N ASP A 303 3.77 11.64 -12.60
CA ASP A 303 5.12 11.97 -12.15
C ASP A 303 6.00 10.71 -12.22
N LEU A 304 7.06 10.72 -13.03
CA LEU A 304 8.05 9.63 -13.08
C LEU A 304 9.23 9.97 -12.17
N VAL A 305 9.50 9.08 -11.22
CA VAL A 305 10.54 9.23 -10.21
C VAL A 305 11.52 8.06 -10.32
N LEU A 306 12.70 8.35 -10.86
CA LEU A 306 13.77 7.36 -10.98
C LEU A 306 14.76 7.52 -9.84
N VAL A 307 14.96 6.44 -9.09
CA VAL A 307 15.81 6.45 -7.89
C VAL A 307 17.13 5.77 -8.20
N GLU A 308 18.22 6.53 -8.13
CA GLU A 308 19.57 6.02 -8.38
C GLU A 308 19.94 4.96 -7.34
N GLY A 309 20.65 3.90 -7.75
CA GLY A 309 21.06 2.82 -6.85
C GLY A 309 19.94 1.91 -6.31
N ALA A 310 18.67 2.33 -6.39
CA ALA A 310 17.58 1.55 -5.81
C ALA A 310 17.26 0.27 -6.57
N LYS A 311 16.95 -0.78 -5.82
CA LYS A 311 16.66 -2.13 -6.31
C LYS A 311 15.16 -2.44 -6.23
N HIS A 312 14.78 -3.62 -6.73
CA HIS A 312 13.38 -4.04 -6.77
C HIS A 312 12.65 -4.03 -5.43
N ASN A 313 13.36 -4.37 -4.35
CA ASN A 313 12.78 -4.60 -3.04
C ASN A 313 12.83 -3.38 -2.13
N TRP A 314 13.39 -2.26 -2.58
CA TRP A 314 13.46 -1.02 -1.79
C TRP A 314 14.00 -1.26 -0.36
N ASP A 315 15.02 -2.12 -0.26
CA ASP A 315 15.55 -2.70 0.98
C ASP A 315 16.91 -2.13 1.39
N GLN A 316 17.38 -1.03 0.77
CA GLN A 316 18.60 -0.34 1.18
C GLN A 316 18.30 0.74 2.21
N ASP A 317 19.30 1.03 3.04
CA ASP A 317 19.22 2.03 4.10
C ASP A 317 18.73 3.39 3.55
N GLY A 318 17.66 3.93 4.15
CA GLY A 318 17.09 5.22 3.80
C GLY A 318 16.11 5.21 2.61
N GLU A 319 15.99 4.12 1.85
CA GLU A 319 15.04 4.05 0.72
C GLU A 319 13.59 4.15 1.20
N ILE A 320 13.24 3.47 2.28
CA ILE A 320 11.89 3.52 2.86
C ILE A 320 11.59 4.91 3.42
N GLU A 321 12.53 5.52 4.15
CA GLU A 321 12.37 6.87 4.70
C GLU A 321 12.19 7.93 3.58
N MET A 322 12.96 7.81 2.50
CA MET A 322 12.81 8.64 1.30
C MET A 322 11.43 8.44 0.63
N LEU A 323 10.98 7.19 0.50
CA LEU A 323 9.65 6.89 -0.03
C LEU A 323 8.54 7.49 0.86
N VAL A 324 8.66 7.40 2.19
CA VAL A 324 7.70 8.01 3.13
C VAL A 324 7.62 9.52 2.91
N GLU A 325 8.77 10.22 2.89
CA GLU A 325 8.80 11.68 2.70
C GLU A 325 8.14 12.09 1.37
N TRP A 326 8.45 11.37 0.30
CA TRP A 326 7.91 11.62 -1.02
C TRP A 326 6.43 11.33 -1.13
N ILE A 327 5.99 10.16 -0.67
CA ILE A 327 4.60 9.72 -0.73
C ILE A 327 3.72 10.64 0.12
N ASP A 328 4.15 10.97 1.34
CA ASP A 328 3.40 11.88 2.23
C ASP A 328 3.24 13.25 1.61
N THR A 329 4.32 13.81 1.08
CA THR A 329 4.29 15.11 0.41
C THR A 329 3.43 15.06 -0.84
N TRP A 330 3.54 13.99 -1.64
CA TRP A 330 2.83 13.86 -2.91
C TRP A 330 1.33 13.67 -2.71
N ILE A 331 0.91 12.76 -1.81
CA ILE A 331 -0.51 12.56 -1.48
C ILE A 331 -1.09 13.87 -0.95
N LYS A 332 -0.43 14.52 0.01
CA LYS A 332 -0.92 15.78 0.61
C LYS A 332 -1.12 16.87 -0.43
N ARG A 333 -0.22 17.00 -1.41
CA ARG A 333 -0.34 17.98 -2.51
C ARG A 333 -1.43 17.59 -3.51
N ARG A 334 -1.42 16.34 -3.98
CA ARG A 334 -2.32 15.87 -5.04
C ARG A 334 -3.76 15.66 -4.57
N ALA A 335 -3.98 15.34 -3.30
CA ALA A 335 -5.31 15.23 -2.72
C ALA A 335 -5.76 16.49 -1.95
N GLY A 336 -4.85 17.42 -1.67
CA GLY A 336 -5.11 18.69 -0.98
C GLY A 336 -5.27 19.90 -1.91
N ARG A 337 -5.45 21.10 -1.31
CA ARG A 337 -5.72 22.38 -2.02
C ARG A 337 -4.54 22.96 -2.80
N ASP A 338 -3.32 22.44 -2.64
CA ASP A 338 -2.09 23.04 -3.18
C ASP A 338 -1.74 22.42 -4.53
N SER A 339 -2.39 22.93 -5.58
CA SER A 339 -2.34 22.41 -6.96
C SER A 339 -1.09 22.82 -7.75
N THR A 340 -0.01 23.27 -7.08
CA THR A 340 1.22 23.64 -7.78
C THR A 340 1.88 22.41 -8.41
N ARG A 341 1.84 22.31 -9.74
CA ARG A 341 2.56 21.31 -10.55
C ARG A 341 4.06 21.34 -10.21
N ILE A 342 4.64 20.17 -9.96
CA ILE A 342 6.10 19.99 -9.95
C ILE A 342 6.57 19.91 -11.42
N PRO A 343 7.73 20.50 -11.79
CA PRO A 343 8.32 20.30 -13.12
C PRO A 343 8.65 18.82 -13.36
N ALA A 344 8.51 18.40 -14.62
CA ALA A 344 8.68 17.02 -15.09
C ALA A 344 10.05 16.40 -14.73
N ASP A 345 10.04 15.07 -14.62
CA ASP A 345 11.15 14.13 -14.47
C ASP A 345 12.19 14.49 -13.41
N LYS A 346 12.05 13.87 -12.23
CA LYS A 346 13.05 13.99 -11.16
C LYS A 346 13.79 12.67 -11.01
N ILE A 347 15.07 12.71 -11.35
CA ILE A 347 16.05 11.75 -10.86
C ILE A 347 16.32 12.14 -9.41
N ILE A 348 16.11 11.20 -8.48
CA ILE A 348 16.36 11.40 -7.05
C ILE A 348 17.53 10.50 -6.66
N ASP A 349 18.53 11.10 -6.01
CA ASP A 349 19.54 10.37 -5.27
C ASP A 349 19.08 10.24 -3.81
N HIS A 350 18.82 9.02 -3.37
CA HIS A 350 18.42 8.74 -1.98
C HIS A 350 19.59 8.83 -1.00
N LEU A 351 20.84 8.91 -1.50
CA LEU A 351 22.05 9.05 -0.68
C LEU A 351 22.35 10.52 -0.29
N GLY A 352 21.49 11.47 -0.69
CA GLY A 352 21.67 12.89 -0.42
C GLY A 352 22.89 13.51 -1.15
N PRO A 353 23.18 14.80 -0.95
CA PRO A 353 24.27 15.50 -1.63
C PRO A 353 25.68 15.10 -1.15
N GLN A 354 25.85 13.97 -0.45
CA GLN A 354 27.17 13.50 -0.02
C GLN A 354 27.78 12.54 -1.05
N ARG A 355 28.18 13.12 -2.18
CA ARG A 355 29.32 12.65 -2.98
C ARG A 355 30.23 13.83 -3.30
#